data_AF-A0A016SEK3-F1
#
_entry.id   AF-A0A016SEK3-F1
#
_cell.length_a   1.000
_cell.length_b   1.000
_cell.length_c   1.000
_cell.angle_alpha   90.00
_cell.angle_beta   90.00
_cell.angle_gamma   90.00
#
_symmetry.space_group_name_H-M   'P 1'
#
loop_
_entity.id
_entity.type
_entity.pdbx_description
1 polymer ?
#
loop_
_entity_poly.entity_id
_entity_poly.type
_entity_poly.pdbx_seq_one_letter_code
_entity_poly.pdbx_strand_id
1 'polypeptide(L)'
;MTDREKDFESARSLGEAGKVDEALEKLSKYTSDPEIQYSVSEMETINTIITEKLTSCSFEEKKEACNVCITLLEGIKLVKDGEWLSLYSESVYEAFSRMSICARDEERQETWNRLKELFYEITLAAKKAWKDKNYPDRLAIYVSYAKLCKSYLDVADEESFKMCETMAKEAKFLGKGTLDDDQWKESNRSIDQIKKLIADALHERELMDDSE
;
A
#
# COMPACT_ATOMS: atom_id res chain seq x y z
N MET A 1 15.62 -14.97 -22.86
CA MET A 1 15.27 -13.63 -22.35
C MET A 1 14.37 -12.95 -23.36
N THR A 2 13.10 -12.80 -23.01
CA THR A 2 12.10 -12.05 -23.78
C THR A 2 12.43 -10.56 -23.77
N ASP A 3 11.82 -9.78 -24.66
CA ASP A 3 12.04 -8.33 -24.66
C ASP A 3 11.53 -7.69 -23.37
N ARG A 4 10.39 -8.15 -22.84
CA ARG A 4 9.88 -7.75 -21.52
C ARG A 4 10.89 -7.97 -20.40
N GLU A 5 11.50 -9.15 -20.32
CA GLU A 5 12.53 -9.46 -19.31
C GLU A 5 13.73 -8.52 -19.43
N LYS A 6 14.22 -8.25 -20.65
CA LYS A 6 15.32 -7.29 -20.90
C LYS A 6 14.96 -5.88 -20.45
N ASP A 7 13.72 -5.47 -20.72
CA ASP A 7 13.26 -4.14 -20.38
C ASP A 7 13.11 -3.94 -18.88
N PHE A 8 12.64 -4.95 -18.15
CA PHE A 8 12.59 -4.93 -16.68
C PHE A 8 13.99 -4.95 -16.06
N GLU A 9 14.92 -5.76 -16.57
CA GLU A 9 16.31 -5.77 -16.10
C GLU A 9 17.01 -4.42 -16.37
N SER A 10 16.73 -3.83 -17.54
CA SER A 10 17.21 -2.49 -17.88
C SER A 10 16.58 -1.41 -17.00
N ALA A 11 15.28 -1.50 -16.71
CA ALA A 11 14.58 -0.54 -15.84
C ALA A 11 15.12 -0.63 -14.40
N ARG A 12 15.41 -1.84 -13.91
CA ARG A 12 16.07 -2.06 -12.61
C ARG A 12 17.42 -1.36 -12.56
N SER A 13 18.27 -1.57 -13.57
CA SER A 13 19.59 -0.95 -13.66
C SER A 13 19.51 0.59 -13.70
N LEU A 14 18.49 1.15 -14.36
CA LEU A 14 18.25 2.59 -14.40
C LEU A 14 17.77 3.12 -13.04
N GLY A 15 16.87 2.39 -12.36
CA GLY A 15 16.42 2.72 -11.01
C GLY A 15 17.57 2.77 -10.01
N GLU A 16 18.42 1.75 -9.99
CA GLU A 16 19.62 1.69 -9.15
C GLU A 16 20.63 2.81 -9.45
N ALA A 17 20.67 3.29 -10.70
CA ALA A 17 21.50 4.41 -11.12
C ALA A 17 20.86 5.79 -10.86
N GLY A 18 19.69 5.86 -10.23
CA GLY A 18 18.94 7.10 -9.96
C GLY A 18 18.28 7.72 -11.20
N LYS A 19 18.26 7.01 -12.34
CA LYS A 19 17.65 7.44 -13.61
C LYS A 19 16.18 7.00 -13.68
N VAL A 20 15.41 7.40 -12.67
CA VAL A 20 14.08 6.85 -12.42
C VAL A 20 13.08 7.17 -13.51
N ASP A 21 13.14 8.37 -14.10
CA ASP A 21 12.24 8.75 -15.19
C ASP A 21 12.48 7.91 -16.46
N GLU A 22 13.74 7.61 -16.78
CA GLU A 22 14.08 6.69 -17.87
C GLU A 22 13.58 5.26 -17.58
N ALA A 23 13.64 4.84 -16.31
CA ALA A 23 13.13 3.54 -15.88
C ALA A 23 11.59 3.46 -16.03
N LEU A 24 10.86 4.50 -15.60
CA LEU A 24 9.41 4.58 -15.72
C LEU A 24 8.96 4.64 -17.19
N GLU A 25 9.65 5.41 -18.04
CA GLU A 25 9.37 5.45 -19.47
C GLU A 25 9.48 4.05 -20.10
N LYS A 26 10.50 3.27 -19.71
CA LYS A 26 10.66 1.88 -20.16
C LYS A 26 9.54 0.95 -19.71
N LEU A 27 9.01 1.15 -18.50
CA LEU A 27 7.93 0.32 -17.97
C LEU A 27 6.55 0.72 -18.52
N SER A 28 6.37 1.97 -18.93
CA SER A 28 5.09 2.52 -19.40
C SER A 28 4.40 1.69 -20.48
N LYS A 29 5.18 1.06 -21.38
CA LYS A 29 4.66 0.18 -22.44
C LYS A 29 4.00 -1.11 -21.94
N TYR A 30 4.29 -1.55 -20.72
CA TYR A 30 3.69 -2.73 -20.12
C TYR A 30 2.62 -2.36 -19.11
N THR A 31 2.78 -1.22 -18.44
CA THR A 31 1.88 -0.75 -17.38
C THR A 31 0.62 -0.05 -17.90
N SER A 32 0.46 0.01 -19.22
CA SER A 32 -0.72 0.55 -19.90
C SER A 32 -1.80 -0.49 -20.18
N ASP A 33 -1.49 -1.79 -20.08
CA ASP A 33 -2.44 -2.89 -20.34
C ASP A 33 -2.93 -3.50 -19.01
N PRO A 34 -4.21 -3.29 -18.64
CA PRO A 34 -4.76 -3.76 -17.37
C PRO A 34 -4.89 -5.29 -17.29
N GLU A 35 -4.68 -6.03 -18.38
CA GLU A 35 -4.73 -7.50 -18.36
C GLU A 35 -3.38 -8.16 -18.05
N ILE A 36 -2.29 -7.38 -18.09
CA ILE A 36 -0.95 -7.89 -17.80
C ILE A 36 -0.79 -8.20 -16.32
N GLN A 37 -0.43 -9.44 -16.01
CA GLN A 37 0.04 -9.83 -14.68
C GLN A 37 1.57 -9.72 -14.62
N TYR A 38 2.06 -9.21 -13.52
CA TYR A 38 3.49 -9.06 -13.24
C TYR A 38 3.95 -10.20 -12.34
N SER A 39 5.12 -10.76 -12.65
CA SER A 39 5.79 -11.68 -11.75
C SER A 39 6.29 -10.96 -10.49
N VAL A 40 6.69 -11.72 -9.46
CA VAL A 40 7.30 -11.17 -8.24
C VAL A 40 8.51 -10.30 -8.58
N SER A 41 9.45 -10.80 -9.39
CA SER A 41 10.65 -10.05 -9.79
C SER A 41 10.36 -8.75 -10.54
N GLU A 42 9.26 -8.70 -11.29
CA GLU A 42 8.83 -7.48 -11.97
C GLU A 42 8.23 -6.49 -10.99
N MET A 43 7.44 -6.97 -10.02
CA MET A 43 6.90 -6.14 -8.95
C MET A 43 7.98 -5.61 -8.01
N GLU A 44 9.03 -6.39 -7.70
CA GLU A 44 10.21 -5.90 -6.98
C GLU A 44 10.87 -4.72 -7.71
N THR A 45 10.97 -4.83 -9.03
CA THR A 45 11.55 -3.76 -9.87
C THR A 45 10.68 -2.52 -9.84
N ILE A 46 9.36 -2.68 -9.96
CA ILE A 46 8.38 -1.58 -9.86
C ILE A 46 8.47 -0.93 -8.47
N ASN A 47 8.48 -1.72 -7.40
CA ASN A 47 8.60 -1.25 -6.03
C ASN A 47 9.87 -0.43 -5.83
N THR A 48 11.03 -0.93 -6.28
CA THR A 48 12.31 -0.22 -6.23
C THR A 48 12.25 1.14 -6.95
N ILE A 49 11.68 1.17 -8.15
CA ILE A 49 11.54 2.39 -8.96
C ILE A 49 10.61 3.40 -8.27
N ILE A 50 9.49 2.94 -7.70
CA ILE A 50 8.56 3.81 -6.96
C ILE A 50 9.25 4.41 -5.73
N THR A 51 9.91 3.58 -4.92
CA THR A 51 10.62 4.04 -3.71
C THR A 51 11.70 5.06 -4.07
N GLU A 52 12.47 4.81 -5.13
CA GLU A 52 13.50 5.74 -5.59
C GLU A 52 12.88 7.04 -6.14
N LYS A 53 11.81 6.96 -6.94
CA LYS A 53 11.11 8.15 -7.48
C LYS A 53 10.66 9.07 -6.36
N LEU A 54 10.06 8.46 -5.34
CA LEU A 54 9.48 9.18 -4.22
C LEU A 54 10.54 9.72 -3.26
N THR A 55 11.70 9.08 -3.16
CA THR A 55 12.80 9.46 -2.27
C THR A 55 13.70 10.53 -2.85
N SER A 56 13.92 10.52 -4.17
CA SER A 56 14.82 11.46 -4.86
C SER A 56 14.14 12.72 -5.39
N CYS A 57 12.80 12.79 -5.41
CA CYS A 57 12.09 13.98 -5.86
C CYS A 57 12.27 15.19 -4.91
N SER A 58 12.29 16.39 -5.47
CA SER A 58 12.29 17.63 -4.68
C SER A 58 10.94 17.85 -3.95
N PHE A 59 10.89 18.81 -3.02
CA PHE A 59 9.65 19.14 -2.30
C PHE A 59 8.56 19.63 -3.27
N GLU A 60 8.96 20.41 -4.27
CA GLU A 60 8.11 20.99 -5.31
C GLU A 60 7.53 19.91 -6.25
N GLU A 61 8.30 18.85 -6.52
CA GLU A 61 7.91 17.75 -7.42
C GLU A 61 7.21 16.60 -6.70
N LYS A 62 7.25 16.57 -5.36
CA LYS A 62 6.78 15.44 -4.56
C LYS A 62 5.34 15.03 -4.87
N LYS A 63 4.45 16.02 -5.06
CA LYS A 63 3.06 15.77 -5.40
C LYS A 63 2.92 15.09 -6.77
N GLU A 64 3.65 15.58 -7.76
CA GLU A 64 3.66 14.99 -9.11
C GLU A 64 4.24 13.57 -9.09
N ALA A 65 5.35 13.37 -8.37
CA ALA A 65 5.95 12.05 -8.18
C ALA A 65 4.96 11.04 -7.56
N CYS A 66 4.18 11.48 -6.56
CA CYS A 66 3.13 10.65 -5.97
C CYS A 66 2.04 10.32 -6.99
N ASN A 67 1.56 11.30 -7.76
CA ASN A 67 0.53 11.08 -8.79
C ASN A 67 0.97 10.08 -9.85
N VAL A 68 2.21 10.17 -10.32
CA VAL A 68 2.78 9.21 -11.28
C VAL A 68 2.79 7.79 -10.68
N CYS A 69 3.26 7.64 -9.44
CA CYS A 69 3.33 6.34 -8.78
C CYS A 69 1.94 5.74 -8.50
N ILE A 70 0.99 6.56 -8.05
CA ILE A 70 -0.39 6.09 -7.79
C ILE A 70 -1.04 5.65 -9.10
N THR A 71 -0.93 6.45 -10.17
CA THR A 71 -1.51 6.11 -11.48
C THR A 71 -0.89 4.82 -12.04
N LEU A 72 0.42 4.63 -11.86
CA LEU A 72 1.08 3.38 -12.20
C LEU A 72 0.49 2.19 -11.42
N LEU A 73 0.33 2.33 -10.10
CA LEU A 73 -0.20 1.27 -9.23
C LEU A 73 -1.65 0.90 -9.56
N GLU A 74 -2.48 1.88 -9.92
CA GLU A 74 -3.87 1.65 -10.35
C GLU A 74 -3.97 0.87 -11.67
N GLY A 75 -2.98 0.98 -12.55
CA GLY A 75 -2.92 0.22 -13.79
C GLY A 75 -2.48 -1.24 -13.61
N ILE A 76 -2.01 -1.63 -12.43
CA ILE A 76 -1.46 -2.97 -12.18
C ILE A 76 -2.55 -3.92 -11.72
N LYS A 77 -2.70 -5.03 -12.45
CA LYS A 77 -3.57 -6.13 -12.06
C LYS A 77 -3.02 -6.90 -10.85
N LEU A 78 -3.81 -6.97 -9.78
CA LEU A 78 -3.44 -7.67 -8.55
C LEU A 78 -3.22 -9.18 -8.78
N VAL A 79 -2.09 -9.69 -8.28
CA VAL A 79 -1.75 -11.12 -8.28
C VAL A 79 -2.00 -11.70 -6.88
N LYS A 80 -2.48 -12.95 -6.82
CA LYS A 80 -2.84 -13.64 -5.56
C LYS A 80 -1.63 -14.40 -4.99
N ASP A 81 -0.50 -13.72 -4.94
CA ASP A 81 0.76 -14.24 -4.42
C ASP A 81 1.18 -13.40 -3.21
N GLY A 82 1.64 -14.05 -2.14
CA GLY A 82 1.90 -13.36 -0.87
C GLY A 82 3.06 -12.36 -0.96
N GLU A 83 4.17 -12.78 -1.56
CA GLU A 83 5.36 -11.94 -1.71
C GLU A 83 5.07 -10.76 -2.64
N TRP A 84 4.42 -11.05 -3.76
CA TRP A 84 3.96 -10.01 -4.70
C TRP A 84 3.05 -8.98 -4.02
N LEU A 85 2.08 -9.43 -3.22
CA LEU A 85 1.14 -8.54 -2.54
C LEU A 85 1.80 -7.69 -1.46
N SER A 86 2.81 -8.22 -0.76
CA SER A 86 3.58 -7.45 0.20
C SER A 86 4.30 -6.29 -0.48
N LEU A 87 4.99 -6.55 -1.61
CA LEU A 87 5.68 -5.52 -2.39
C LEU A 87 4.72 -4.46 -2.93
N TYR A 88 3.58 -4.89 -3.48
CA TYR A 88 2.56 -3.98 -4.00
C TYR A 88 1.94 -3.12 -2.89
N SER A 89 1.58 -3.73 -1.76
CA SER A 89 0.99 -3.01 -0.63
C SER A 89 1.96 -2.02 0.01
N GLU A 90 3.26 -2.32 0.01
CA GLU A 90 4.31 -1.39 0.42
C GLU A 90 4.38 -0.17 -0.51
N SER A 91 4.40 -0.38 -1.82
CA SER A 91 4.41 0.73 -2.80
C SER A 91 3.16 1.61 -2.69
N VAL A 92 1.98 0.99 -2.49
CA VAL A 92 0.74 1.73 -2.22
C VAL A 92 0.86 2.55 -0.94
N TYR A 93 1.31 1.94 0.16
CA TYR A 93 1.51 2.66 1.41
C TYR A 93 2.47 3.85 1.26
N GLU A 94 3.60 3.65 0.59
CA GLU A 94 4.60 4.69 0.41
C GLU A 94 4.09 5.86 -0.45
N ALA A 95 3.45 5.57 -1.59
CA ALA A 95 2.92 6.61 -2.46
C ALA A 95 1.82 7.44 -1.77
N PHE A 96 0.87 6.77 -1.10
CA PHE A 96 -0.23 7.46 -0.44
C PHE A 96 0.17 8.16 0.86
N SER A 97 1.10 7.59 1.64
CA SER A 97 1.61 8.27 2.85
C SER A 97 2.39 9.55 2.51
N ARG A 98 3.10 9.58 1.38
CA ARG A 98 3.75 10.80 0.90
C ARG A 98 2.76 11.79 0.30
N MET A 99 1.76 11.30 -0.44
CA MET A 99 0.70 12.14 -0.99
C MET A 99 -0.09 12.83 0.12
N SER A 100 -0.33 12.17 1.26
CA SER A 100 -1.09 12.75 2.38
C SER A 100 -0.45 14.02 2.95
N ILE A 101 0.85 14.22 2.74
CA ILE A 101 1.58 15.40 3.20
C ILE A 101 1.38 16.58 2.23
N CYS A 102 1.07 16.30 0.95
CA CYS A 102 1.04 17.28 -0.13
C CYS A 102 -0.39 17.61 -0.61
N ALA A 103 -1.31 16.64 -0.57
CA ALA A 103 -2.71 16.85 -0.97
C ALA A 103 -3.45 17.78 0.00
N ARG A 104 -4.30 18.65 -0.54
CA ARG A 104 -5.09 19.65 0.21
C ARG A 104 -6.55 19.63 -0.22
N ASP A 105 -7.43 19.98 0.71
CA ASP A 105 -8.86 20.20 0.45
C ASP A 105 -9.50 19.02 -0.32
N GLU A 106 -10.23 19.32 -1.41
CA GLU A 106 -10.94 18.33 -2.22
C GLU A 106 -10.03 17.20 -2.76
N GLU A 107 -8.76 17.50 -3.06
CA GLU A 107 -7.81 16.50 -3.56
C GLU A 107 -7.52 15.40 -2.52
N ARG A 108 -7.60 15.72 -1.22
CA ARG A 108 -7.45 14.71 -0.17
C ARG A 108 -8.56 13.69 -0.25
N GLN A 109 -9.79 14.14 -0.47
CA GLN A 109 -10.96 13.29 -0.61
C GLN A 109 -10.87 12.42 -1.88
N GLU A 110 -10.44 12.99 -3.00
CA GLU A 110 -10.21 12.26 -4.24
C GLU A 110 -9.13 11.19 -4.08
N THR A 111 -8.00 11.57 -3.48
CA THR A 111 -6.90 10.66 -3.18
C THR A 111 -7.36 9.53 -2.25
N TRP A 112 -8.15 9.84 -1.23
CA TRP A 112 -8.71 8.84 -0.33
C TRP A 112 -9.62 7.85 -1.06
N ASN A 113 -10.47 8.33 -1.98
CA ASN A 113 -11.34 7.45 -2.76
C ASN A 113 -10.54 6.47 -3.63
N ARG A 114 -9.48 6.96 -4.30
CA ARG A 114 -8.54 6.11 -5.06
C ARG A 114 -7.88 5.05 -4.16
N LEU A 115 -7.44 5.44 -2.97
CA LEU A 115 -6.84 4.53 -2.00
C LEU A 115 -7.81 3.40 -1.59
N LYS A 116 -9.09 3.73 -1.34
CA LYS A 116 -10.10 2.74 -0.95
C LYS A 116 -10.35 1.70 -2.02
N GLU A 117 -10.37 2.09 -3.29
CA GLU A 117 -10.54 1.17 -4.41
C GLU A 117 -9.37 0.19 -4.46
N LEU A 118 -8.12 0.68 -4.37
CA LEU A 118 -6.93 -0.17 -4.30
C LEU A 118 -6.96 -1.10 -3.09
N PHE A 119 -7.29 -0.59 -1.90
CA PHE A 119 -7.35 -1.42 -0.69
C PHE A 119 -8.46 -2.48 -0.77
N TYR A 120 -9.59 -2.18 -1.38
CA TYR A 120 -10.61 -3.19 -1.64
C TYR A 120 -10.05 -4.36 -2.44
N GLU A 121 -9.35 -4.09 -3.55
CA GLU A 121 -8.73 -5.14 -4.36
C GLU A 121 -7.62 -5.90 -3.62
N ILE A 122 -6.75 -5.18 -2.89
CA ILE A 122 -5.70 -5.78 -2.05
C ILE A 122 -6.33 -6.72 -1.02
N THR A 123 -7.41 -6.33 -0.34
CA THR A 123 -8.04 -7.20 0.67
C THR A 123 -8.66 -8.46 0.08
N LEU A 124 -9.21 -8.38 -1.14
CA LEU A 124 -9.70 -9.54 -1.88
C LEU A 124 -8.57 -10.50 -2.27
N ALA A 125 -7.45 -9.96 -2.75
CA ALA A 125 -6.27 -10.74 -3.12
C ALA A 125 -5.59 -11.36 -1.89
N ALA A 126 -5.42 -10.58 -0.80
CA ALA A 126 -4.83 -11.02 0.46
C ALA A 126 -5.61 -12.18 1.10
N LYS A 127 -6.94 -12.19 0.99
CA LYS A 127 -7.78 -13.32 1.44
C LYS A 127 -7.47 -14.63 0.70
N LYS A 128 -6.95 -14.54 -0.54
CA LYS A 128 -6.56 -15.70 -1.35
C LYS A 128 -5.12 -16.12 -1.09
N ALA A 129 -4.21 -15.16 -0.91
CA ALA A 129 -2.81 -15.43 -0.59
C ALA A 129 -2.63 -15.99 0.83
N TRP A 130 -3.29 -15.38 1.82
CA TRP A 130 -3.24 -15.82 3.22
C TRP A 130 -4.64 -16.13 3.73
N LYS A 131 -4.94 -17.43 3.83
CA LYS A 131 -6.28 -17.91 4.20
C LYS A 131 -6.72 -17.42 5.57
N ASP A 132 -5.85 -17.56 6.57
CA ASP A 132 -6.16 -17.20 7.95
C ASP A 132 -5.89 -15.71 8.20
N LYS A 133 -6.77 -15.07 8.97
CA LYS A 133 -6.73 -13.62 9.20
C LYS A 133 -5.61 -13.19 10.14
N ASN A 134 -5.03 -14.15 10.87
CA ASN A 134 -3.95 -13.93 11.81
C ASN A 134 -2.55 -14.02 11.17
N TYR A 135 -2.42 -14.30 9.87
CA TYR A 135 -1.10 -14.30 9.21
C TYR A 135 -0.43 -12.92 9.30
N PRO A 136 0.87 -12.85 9.68
CA PRO A 136 1.59 -11.59 9.84
C PRO A 136 1.51 -10.67 8.63
N ASP A 137 1.85 -11.16 7.44
CA ASP A 137 1.86 -10.36 6.20
C ASP A 137 0.48 -9.81 5.87
N ARG A 138 -0.56 -10.63 6.05
CA ARG A 138 -1.94 -10.20 5.87
C ARG A 138 -2.31 -9.09 6.84
N LEU A 139 -1.89 -9.18 8.10
CA LEU A 139 -2.13 -8.13 9.09
C LEU A 139 -1.31 -6.87 8.81
N ALA A 140 -0.11 -6.98 8.25
CA ALA A 140 0.74 -5.86 7.89
C ALA A 140 0.04 -4.92 6.87
N ILE A 141 -0.73 -5.47 5.94
CA ILE A 141 -1.59 -4.69 5.03
C ILE A 141 -2.55 -3.78 5.81
N TYR A 142 -3.22 -4.32 6.84
CA TYR A 142 -4.15 -3.54 7.65
C TYR A 142 -3.44 -2.59 8.63
N VAL A 143 -2.20 -2.89 9.06
CA VAL A 143 -1.36 -1.92 9.77
C VAL A 143 -1.09 -0.71 8.88
N SER A 144 -0.69 -0.93 7.62
CA SER A 144 -0.48 0.15 6.65
C SER A 144 -1.76 0.92 6.37
N TYR A 145 -2.90 0.24 6.23
CA TYR A 145 -4.18 0.91 6.05
C TYR A 145 -4.58 1.77 7.26
N ALA A 146 -4.41 1.27 8.47
CA ALA A 146 -4.71 2.01 9.70
C ALA A 146 -3.83 3.26 9.84
N LYS A 147 -2.55 3.19 9.44
CA LYS A 147 -1.68 4.36 9.37
C LYS A 147 -2.21 5.39 8.36
N LEU A 148 -2.66 4.95 7.19
CA LEU A 148 -3.22 5.84 6.17
C LEU A 148 -4.56 6.46 6.61
N CYS A 149 -5.43 5.70 7.29
CA CYS A 149 -6.65 6.25 7.90
C CYS A 149 -6.31 7.43 8.82
N LYS A 150 -5.25 7.31 9.62
CA LYS A 150 -4.75 8.39 10.47
C LYS A 150 -4.15 9.55 9.65
N SER A 151 -3.39 9.26 8.59
CA SER A 151 -2.81 10.31 7.71
C SER A 151 -3.85 11.09 6.90
N TYR A 152 -5.02 10.51 6.69
CA TYR A 152 -6.18 11.06 5.98
C TYR A 152 -7.38 11.28 6.90
N LEU A 153 -7.12 11.59 8.18
CA LEU A 153 -8.15 11.61 9.24
C LEU A 153 -9.40 12.43 8.91
N ASP A 154 -9.19 13.56 8.23
CA ASP A 154 -10.21 14.51 7.80
C ASP A 154 -11.19 13.95 6.75
N VAL A 155 -10.76 12.97 5.96
CA VAL A 155 -11.55 12.39 4.86
C VAL A 155 -11.79 10.88 5.00
N ALA A 156 -11.14 10.25 5.97
CA ALA A 156 -11.28 8.82 6.24
C ALA A 156 -12.67 8.50 6.81
N ASP A 157 -13.35 7.54 6.18
CA ASP A 157 -14.70 7.15 6.55
C ASP A 157 -14.75 6.08 7.66
N GLU A 158 -15.89 6.02 8.37
CA GLU A 158 -16.12 5.04 9.45
C GLU A 158 -15.91 3.59 8.99
N GLU A 159 -16.28 3.27 7.74
CA GLU A 159 -16.13 1.93 7.19
C GLU A 159 -14.67 1.48 7.16
N SER A 160 -13.75 2.38 6.82
CA SER A 160 -12.32 2.10 6.78
C SER A 160 -11.72 1.83 8.16
N PHE A 161 -12.14 2.60 9.19
CA PHE A 161 -11.76 2.32 10.58
C PHE A 161 -12.29 0.95 11.01
N LYS A 162 -13.57 0.69 10.75
CA LYS A 162 -14.27 -0.54 11.13
C LYS A 162 -13.69 -1.78 10.45
N MET A 163 -13.20 -1.65 9.22
CA MET A 163 -12.50 -2.71 8.50
C MET A 163 -11.22 -3.13 9.26
N CYS A 164 -10.40 -2.16 9.68
CA CYS A 164 -9.20 -2.41 10.45
C CYS A 164 -9.50 -3.05 11.81
N GLU A 165 -10.47 -2.50 12.55
CA GLU A 165 -10.87 -3.05 13.86
C GLU A 165 -11.40 -4.48 13.75
N THR A 166 -12.23 -4.75 12.74
CA THR A 166 -12.80 -6.07 12.49
C THR A 166 -11.70 -7.07 12.21
N MET A 167 -10.74 -6.72 11.36
CA MET A 167 -9.59 -7.60 11.07
C MET A 167 -8.80 -7.92 12.33
N ALA A 168 -8.43 -6.90 13.13
CA ALA A 168 -7.67 -7.09 14.37
C ALA A 168 -8.43 -7.93 15.40
N LYS A 169 -9.75 -7.74 15.51
CA LYS A 169 -10.63 -8.51 16.40
C LYS A 169 -10.72 -9.98 15.96
N GLU A 170 -10.96 -10.21 14.68
CA GLU A 170 -11.09 -11.57 14.12
C GLU A 170 -9.76 -12.32 14.16
N ALA A 171 -8.64 -11.68 13.84
CA ALA A 171 -7.31 -12.26 13.96
C ALA A 171 -6.98 -12.63 15.42
N LYS A 172 -7.29 -11.75 16.38
CA LYS A 172 -7.14 -12.07 17.81
C LYS A 172 -8.00 -13.25 18.22
N PHE A 173 -9.24 -13.34 17.72
CA PHE A 173 -10.16 -14.43 18.01
C PHE A 173 -9.66 -15.77 17.47
N LEU A 174 -9.07 -15.79 16.26
CA LEU A 174 -8.44 -17.00 15.71
C LEU A 174 -7.29 -17.53 16.57
N GLY A 175 -6.61 -16.64 17.31
CA GLY A 175 -5.49 -17.01 18.17
C GLY A 175 -4.27 -17.47 17.37
N LYS A 176 -3.40 -18.29 17.98
CA LYS A 176 -2.16 -18.77 17.35
C LYS A 176 -2.41 -19.67 16.13
N GLY A 177 -3.38 -20.57 16.22
CA GLY A 177 -3.71 -21.49 15.11
C GLY A 177 -2.51 -22.32 14.66
N THR A 178 -2.18 -22.23 13.37
CA THR A 178 -1.09 -22.95 12.69
C THR A 178 0.24 -22.18 12.66
N LEU A 179 0.27 -20.96 13.18
CA LEU A 179 1.47 -20.11 13.18
C LEU A 179 2.53 -20.65 14.15
N ASP A 180 3.79 -20.46 13.81
CA ASP A 180 4.88 -20.66 14.76
C ASP A 180 4.94 -19.53 15.82
N ASP A 181 5.87 -19.63 16.78
CA ASP A 181 5.97 -18.66 17.87
C ASP A 181 6.40 -17.26 17.40
N ASP A 182 7.26 -17.17 16.40
CA ASP A 182 7.77 -15.90 15.88
C ASP A 182 6.70 -15.20 15.04
N GLN A 183 6.04 -15.94 14.15
CA GLN A 183 4.88 -15.49 13.41
C GLN A 183 3.77 -15.03 14.35
N TRP A 184 3.45 -15.82 15.38
CA TRP A 184 2.40 -15.45 16.32
C TRP A 184 2.73 -14.17 17.11
N LYS A 185 4.00 -14.00 17.49
CA LYS A 185 4.47 -12.79 18.15
C LYS A 185 4.33 -11.57 17.24
N GLU A 186 4.66 -11.72 15.96
CA GLU A 186 4.48 -10.67 14.95
C GLU A 186 3.00 -10.33 14.73
N SER A 187 2.14 -11.35 14.58
CA SER A 187 0.70 -11.15 14.46
C SER A 187 0.11 -10.37 15.63
N ASN A 188 0.52 -10.67 16.87
CA ASN A 188 0.04 -9.91 18.04
C ASN A 188 0.50 -8.46 18.00
N ARG A 189 1.76 -8.20 17.62
CA ARG A 189 2.25 -6.81 17.45
C ARG A 189 1.40 -6.06 16.44
N SER A 190 1.11 -6.66 15.29
CA SER A 190 0.29 -6.05 14.24
C SER A 190 -1.15 -5.82 14.71
N ILE A 191 -1.76 -6.78 15.41
CA ILE A 191 -3.11 -6.64 16.00
C ILE A 191 -3.16 -5.46 16.99
N ASP A 192 -2.19 -5.37 17.89
CA ASP A 192 -2.15 -4.31 18.90
C ASP A 192 -1.85 -2.95 18.26
N GLN A 193 -0.99 -2.92 17.24
CA GLN A 193 -0.70 -1.71 16.48
C GLN A 193 -1.93 -1.19 15.73
N ILE A 194 -2.70 -2.06 15.07
CA ILE A 194 -3.96 -1.67 14.41
C ILE A 194 -4.91 -1.04 15.43
N LYS A 195 -5.13 -1.71 16.56
CA LYS A 195 -6.04 -1.19 17.60
C LYS A 195 -5.61 0.16 18.12
N LYS A 196 -4.32 0.33 18.40
CA LYS A 196 -3.78 1.59 18.86
C LYS A 196 -3.98 2.70 17.82
N LEU A 197 -3.59 2.45 16.56
CA LEU A 197 -3.71 3.45 15.49
C LEU A 197 -5.16 3.90 15.29
N ILE A 198 -6.11 2.96 15.30
CA ILE A 198 -7.52 3.28 15.11
C ILE A 198 -8.09 4.00 16.33
N ALA A 199 -7.78 3.56 17.56
CA ALA A 199 -8.22 4.25 18.77
C ALA A 199 -7.68 5.68 18.85
N ASP A 200 -6.39 5.87 18.55
CA ASP A 200 -5.75 7.20 18.50
C ASP A 200 -6.44 8.08 17.43
N ALA A 201 -6.69 7.53 16.24
CA ALA A 201 -7.33 8.28 15.15
C ALA A 201 -8.77 8.68 15.48
N LEU A 202 -9.59 7.77 16.02
CA LEU A 202 -10.97 8.08 16.41
C LEU A 202 -11.01 9.16 17.49
N HIS A 203 -10.12 9.08 18.48
CA HIS A 203 -10.02 10.12 19.51
C HIS A 203 -9.60 11.47 18.93
N GLU A 204 -8.61 11.49 18.03
CA GLU A 204 -8.19 12.73 17.35
C GLU A 204 -9.32 13.33 16.51
N ARG A 205 -10.15 12.50 15.87
CA ARG A 205 -11.32 12.96 15.09
C ARG A 205 -12.40 13.56 15.97
N GLU A 206 -12.72 12.94 17.10
CA GLU A 206 -13.67 13.51 18.09
C GLU A 206 -13.23 14.91 18.54
N LEU A 207 -11.93 15.13 18.78
CA LEU A 207 -11.40 16.44 19.15
C LEU A 207 -11.49 17.47 18.02
N MET A 208 -11.42 17.04 16.75
CA MET A 208 -11.62 17.92 15.59
C MET A 208 -13.08 18.34 15.48
N ASP A 209 -14.02 17.40 15.60
CA ASP A 209 -15.46 17.65 15.51
C ASP A 209 -15.96 18.55 16.67
N ASP A 210 -15.39 18.41 17.87
CA ASP A 210 -15.70 19.26 19.03
C ASP A 210 -15.15 20.70 18.90
N SER A 211 -14.26 20.95 17.94
CA SER A 211 -13.58 22.25 17.73
C SER A 211 -14.22 23.12 16.62
N GLU A 212 -15.24 22.61 15.92
CA GLU A 212 -16.03 23.33 14.89
C GLU A 212 -17.34 23.92 15.45
#